data_AF-A0A7T8E8R3-F1
#
_entry.id   AF-A0A7T8E8R3-F1
#
_cell.length_a   1.000
_cell.length_b   1.000
_cell.length_c   1.000
_cell.angle_alpha   90.00
_cell.angle_beta   90.00
_cell.angle_gamma   90.00
#
_symmetry.space_group_name_H-M   'P 1'
#
loop_
_entity.id
_entity.type
_entity.pdbx_description
1 polymer ?
#
loop_
_entity_poly.entity_id
_entity_poly.type
_entity_poly.pdbx_seq_one_letter_code
_entity_poly.pdbx_strand_id
1 'polypeptide(L)'
;MPITAYSNTYKRELDATQLESLFNESPHSLDVSFQNFVKNDIECPSCNVTGGYIVSEGICTRTGRTVSQAHFAFRNAQGVDAHLPFCDFYDGEDKQKLVSNEGRVDFRRSQSAITRQIGVIVSIGIENNIFSQGDMRDMRQWFLDLRKSGQELFDISPHIVNLARSSYVRSKRNFEKFVPDVSEASKEGFDIDREVYESLSHQYPHYKLIEYYKENPFYLEIAQKAVVKKAIKIIINDSNFLSFDRSVLLDKYQLTRKLSDKIVQNDGFLSQNLSPSAIFKSNPLMALSALLLFVSNWDIDEAWGKVEIIYKIRTVKDHDAGNFIGLNPFANYSAWVIIKKLMVIKDTLEDNLDYDYLFNEEKSRLMKLYGLKG
;
A
#
# COMPACT_ATOMS: atom_id res chain seq x y z
N MET A 1 -11.42 -2.05 15.07
CA MET A 1 -11.07 -1.31 16.28
C MET A 1 -9.56 -1.31 16.52
N PRO A 2 -8.95 -0.15 16.85
CA PRO A 2 -7.53 -0.01 17.13
C PRO A 2 -7.13 -0.54 18.51
N ILE A 3 -6.14 -1.42 18.55
CA ILE A 3 -5.54 -1.93 19.81
C ILE A 3 -4.61 -0.87 20.43
N THR A 4 -4.00 -0.02 19.61
CA THR A 4 -3.14 1.10 20.03
C THR A 4 -3.75 2.43 19.63
N ALA A 5 -3.48 3.49 20.41
CA ALA A 5 -3.81 4.87 20.06
C ALA A 5 -2.60 5.78 20.26
N TYR A 6 -2.52 6.88 19.49
CA TYR A 6 -1.45 7.86 19.65
C TYR A 6 -1.79 8.79 20.82
N SER A 7 -0.91 8.86 21.82
CA SER A 7 -1.04 9.78 22.95
C SER A 7 -0.35 11.10 22.64
N ASN A 8 -1.09 12.21 22.73
CA ASN A 8 -0.52 13.55 22.58
C ASN A 8 0.41 13.94 23.72
N THR A 9 0.17 13.44 24.93
CA THR A 9 0.97 13.69 26.13
C THR A 9 2.30 12.94 26.05
N TYR A 10 2.27 11.64 25.72
CA TYR A 10 3.48 10.81 25.70
C TYR A 10 4.19 10.77 24.34
N LYS A 11 3.60 11.39 23.29
CA LYS A 11 4.14 11.46 21.92
C LYS A 11 4.46 10.11 21.28
N ARG A 12 3.70 9.07 21.65
CA ARG A 12 3.88 7.70 21.17
C ARG A 12 2.56 6.93 21.09
N GLU A 13 2.53 5.89 20.27
CA GLU A 13 1.42 4.94 20.23
C GLU A 13 1.52 3.95 21.39
N LEU A 14 0.39 3.76 22.08
CA LEU A 14 0.29 2.95 23.28
C LEU A 14 -0.95 2.07 23.20
N ASP A 15 -0.84 0.84 23.69
CA ASP A 15 -2.03 0.07 24.02
C ASP A 15 -2.69 0.59 25.31
N ALA A 16 -3.89 0.09 25.62
CA ALA A 16 -4.66 0.53 26.78
C ALA A 16 -3.90 0.35 28.10
N THR A 17 -3.19 -0.76 28.26
CA THR A 17 -2.45 -1.10 29.49
C THR A 17 -1.23 -0.19 29.65
N GLN A 18 -0.48 0.03 28.56
CA GLN A 18 0.67 0.92 28.55
C GLN A 18 0.25 2.37 28.87
N LEU A 19 -0.87 2.83 28.29
CA LEU A 19 -1.38 4.17 28.53
C LEU A 19 -1.86 4.36 29.97
N GLU A 20 -2.57 3.37 30.53
CA GLU A 20 -3.05 3.41 31.92
C GLU A 20 -1.89 3.42 32.91
N SER A 21 -0.86 2.61 32.69
CA SER A 21 0.35 2.60 33.53
C SER A 21 1.01 3.96 33.58
N LEU A 22 1.23 4.59 32.41
CA LEU A 22 1.85 5.91 32.35
C LEU A 22 0.97 7.00 32.95
N PHE A 23 -0.35 6.90 32.77
CA PHE A 23 -1.30 7.86 33.34
C PHE A 23 -1.25 7.84 34.86
N ASN A 24 -1.24 6.65 35.47
CA ASN A 24 -1.18 6.47 36.92
C ASN A 24 0.13 6.99 37.53
N GLU A 25 1.23 6.96 36.76
CA GLU A 25 2.52 7.53 37.17
C GLU A 25 2.60 9.05 36.94
N SER A 26 1.64 9.63 36.22
CA SER A 26 1.64 11.05 35.88
C SER A 26 0.86 11.92 36.88
N PRO A 27 1.20 13.22 37.01
CA PRO A 27 0.41 14.16 37.81
C PRO A 27 -1.06 14.27 37.37
N HIS A 28 -1.38 13.98 36.11
CA HIS A 28 -2.75 14.04 35.59
C HIS A 28 -3.72 13.10 36.32
N SER A 29 -3.22 12.01 36.92
CA SER A 29 -4.03 11.07 37.70
C SER A 29 -4.69 11.69 38.92
N LEU A 30 -4.18 12.84 39.40
CA LEU A 30 -4.72 13.56 40.55
C LEU A 30 -5.85 14.53 40.16
N ASP A 31 -5.86 14.99 38.90
CA ASP A 31 -6.70 16.11 38.45
C ASP A 31 -7.88 15.67 37.56
N VAL A 32 -7.72 14.58 36.81
CA VAL A 32 -8.74 14.09 35.87
C VAL A 32 -8.91 12.59 36.00
N SER A 33 -10.09 12.09 35.65
CA SER A 33 -10.28 10.64 35.51
C SER A 33 -9.53 10.12 34.28
N PHE A 34 -9.09 8.87 34.33
CA PHE A 34 -8.44 8.23 33.19
C PHE A 34 -9.29 8.29 31.90
N GLN A 35 -10.62 8.14 32.02
CA GLN A 35 -11.54 8.25 30.89
C GLN A 35 -11.54 9.65 30.26
N ASN A 36 -11.52 10.71 31.07
CA ASN A 36 -11.45 12.09 30.58
C ASN A 36 -10.09 12.41 29.99
N PHE A 37 -9.00 11.88 30.59
CA PHE A 37 -7.66 11.97 30.03
C PHE A 37 -7.61 11.35 28.63
N VAL A 38 -8.03 10.08 28.49
CA VAL A 38 -8.07 9.38 27.22
C VAL A 38 -8.86 10.18 26.18
N LYS A 39 -10.07 10.64 26.50
CA LYS A 39 -10.93 11.39 25.58
C LYS A 39 -10.25 12.62 24.98
N ASN A 40 -9.44 13.31 25.77
CA ASN A 40 -8.78 14.54 25.34
C ASN A 40 -7.39 14.29 24.75
N ASP A 41 -6.72 13.22 25.14
CA ASP A 41 -5.31 12.96 24.82
C ASP A 41 -5.13 12.14 23.54
N ILE A 42 -6.00 11.15 23.29
CA ILE A 42 -5.72 10.13 22.27
C ILE A 42 -6.28 10.47 20.89
N GLU A 43 -5.54 10.02 19.89
CA GLU A 43 -5.91 10.08 18.49
C GLU A 43 -5.85 8.70 17.83
N CYS A 44 -6.73 8.48 16.86
CA CYS A 44 -6.67 7.30 16.02
C CYS A 44 -5.35 7.31 15.22
N PRO A 45 -4.52 6.26 15.31
CA PRO A 45 -3.21 6.25 14.64
C PRO A 45 -3.30 6.11 13.12
N SER A 46 -4.50 5.92 12.57
CA SER A 46 -4.70 5.76 11.12
C SER A 46 -5.41 6.92 10.45
N CYS A 47 -6.21 7.71 11.17
CA CYS A 47 -6.94 8.84 10.59
C CYS A 47 -6.99 10.08 11.48
N ASN A 48 -6.30 10.05 12.62
CA ASN A 48 -6.10 11.15 13.56
C ASN A 48 -7.39 11.77 14.12
N VAL A 49 -8.48 11.00 14.09
CA VAL A 49 -9.72 11.35 14.78
C VAL A 49 -9.46 11.34 16.29
N THR A 50 -9.89 12.41 16.95
CA THR A 50 -9.77 12.63 18.41
C THR A 50 -11.03 12.14 19.13
N GLY A 51 -11.07 12.27 20.46
CA GLY A 51 -12.27 11.92 21.24
C GLY A 51 -12.43 10.43 21.48
N GLY A 52 -11.31 9.70 21.55
CA GLY A 52 -11.32 8.26 21.78
C GLY A 52 -11.75 7.88 23.20
N TYR A 53 -12.16 6.64 23.39
CA TYR A 53 -12.43 6.08 24.71
C TYR A 53 -12.00 4.62 24.75
N ILE A 54 -11.76 4.10 25.94
CA ILE A 54 -11.35 2.70 26.14
C ILE A 54 -12.59 1.81 26.25
N VAL A 55 -12.58 0.73 25.49
CA VAL A 55 -13.46 -0.41 25.68
C VAL A 55 -12.70 -1.46 26.46
N SER A 56 -13.19 -1.76 27.66
CA SER A 56 -12.57 -2.72 28.57
C SER A 56 -12.46 -4.11 27.95
N GLU A 57 -11.50 -4.88 28.46
CA GLU A 57 -11.35 -6.29 28.15
C GLU A 57 -12.65 -7.05 28.47
N GLY A 58 -13.07 -7.90 27.53
CA GLY A 58 -14.22 -8.78 27.75
C GLY A 58 -13.74 -10.03 28.46
N ILE A 59 -14.35 -10.36 29.60
CA ILE A 59 -14.04 -11.57 30.38
C ILE A 59 -15.27 -12.48 30.34
N CYS A 60 -15.08 -13.74 29.95
CA CYS A 60 -16.16 -14.72 30.01
C CYS A 60 -16.51 -15.00 31.48
N THR A 61 -17.71 -14.61 31.90
CA THR A 61 -18.20 -14.80 33.27
C THR A 61 -18.23 -16.26 33.71
N ARG A 62 -18.34 -17.20 32.76
CA ARG A 62 -18.37 -18.65 33.02
C ARG A 62 -16.98 -19.28 33.19
N THR A 63 -15.97 -18.79 32.48
CA THR A 63 -14.64 -19.44 32.42
C THR A 63 -13.52 -18.58 32.99
N GLY A 64 -13.78 -17.30 33.29
CA GLY A 64 -12.78 -16.32 33.71
C GLY A 64 -11.76 -15.97 32.62
N ARG A 65 -11.91 -16.51 31.40
CA ARG A 65 -10.98 -16.27 30.30
C ARG A 65 -11.31 -14.98 29.58
N THR A 66 -10.28 -14.25 29.18
CA THR A 66 -10.38 -13.15 28.22
C THR A 66 -11.03 -13.64 26.93
N VAL A 67 -12.09 -12.95 26.51
CA VAL A 67 -12.80 -13.16 25.24
C VAL A 67 -12.60 -12.03 24.25
N SER A 68 -12.16 -10.84 24.72
CA SER A 68 -11.78 -9.74 23.83
C SER A 68 -10.77 -8.82 24.50
N GLN A 69 -9.72 -8.44 23.79
CA GLN A 69 -8.70 -7.50 24.28
C GLN A 69 -9.27 -6.09 24.46
N ALA A 70 -8.77 -5.36 25.45
CA ALA A 70 -9.01 -3.93 25.57
C ALA A 70 -8.56 -3.19 24.31
N HIS A 71 -9.37 -2.22 23.87
CA HIS A 71 -9.10 -1.46 22.64
C HIS A 71 -9.67 -0.05 22.75
N PHE A 72 -9.25 0.82 21.84
CA PHE A 72 -9.77 2.16 21.72
C PHE A 72 -10.91 2.20 20.72
N ALA A 73 -11.89 3.06 20.98
CA ALA A 73 -13.00 3.33 20.07
C ALA A 73 -13.20 4.84 19.93
N PHE A 74 -13.66 5.28 18.77
CA PHE A 74 -13.83 6.68 18.42
C PHE A 74 -15.25 6.87 17.89
N ARG A 75 -16.07 7.64 18.61
CA ARG A 75 -17.48 7.87 18.26
C ARG A 75 -17.81 9.35 18.25
N ASN A 76 -18.68 9.75 17.34
CA ASN A 76 -19.20 11.12 17.27
C ASN A 76 -20.29 11.37 18.33
N ALA A 77 -20.85 12.58 18.36
CA ALA A 77 -21.89 12.96 19.32
C ALA A 77 -23.16 12.09 19.24
N GLN A 78 -23.40 11.43 18.11
CA GLN A 78 -24.53 10.53 17.86
C GLN A 78 -24.21 9.07 18.19
N GLY A 79 -23.01 8.77 18.69
CA GLY A 79 -22.58 7.41 19.02
C GLY A 79 -22.21 6.55 17.81
N VAL A 80 -22.04 7.15 16.62
CA VAL A 80 -21.61 6.50 15.37
C VAL A 80 -20.09 6.57 15.26
N ASP A 81 -19.49 5.59 14.57
CA ASP A 81 -18.06 5.55 14.28
C ASP A 81 -17.59 6.88 13.66
N ALA A 82 -16.61 7.52 14.30
CA ALA A 82 -16.10 8.82 13.91
C ALA A 82 -14.91 8.76 12.92
N HIS A 83 -14.39 7.56 12.62
CA HIS A 83 -13.28 7.45 11.68
C HIS A 83 -13.69 7.88 10.27
N LEU A 84 -12.70 8.25 9.46
CA LEU A 84 -12.92 8.52 8.04
C LEU A 84 -13.27 7.22 7.30
N PRO A 85 -14.10 7.24 6.23
CA PRO A 85 -14.56 6.02 5.53
C PRO A 85 -13.45 5.11 4.99
N PHE A 86 -12.27 5.68 4.75
CA PHE A 86 -11.07 4.97 4.30
C PHE A 86 -10.12 4.54 5.41
N CYS A 87 -10.42 4.85 6.68
CA CYS A 87 -9.62 4.45 7.82
C CYS A 87 -9.74 2.94 8.05
N ASP A 88 -8.64 2.28 8.37
CA ASP A 88 -8.61 0.83 8.60
C ASP A 88 -9.45 0.38 9.80
N PHE A 89 -9.68 1.32 10.72
CA PHE A 89 -10.46 1.08 11.92
C PHE A 89 -11.93 1.43 11.78
N TYR A 90 -12.33 2.06 10.68
CA TYR A 90 -13.72 2.40 10.42
C TYR A 90 -14.54 1.13 10.22
N ASP A 91 -15.74 1.08 10.80
CA ASP A 91 -16.65 -0.07 10.70
C ASP A 91 -18.08 0.30 10.31
N GLY A 92 -18.28 1.50 9.74
CA GLY A 92 -19.58 1.95 9.24
C GLY A 92 -19.98 1.29 7.91
N GLU A 93 -21.25 1.49 7.51
CA GLU A 93 -21.84 0.87 6.31
C GLU A 93 -21.18 1.33 5.01
N ASP A 94 -20.66 2.55 4.97
CA ASP A 94 -19.92 3.15 3.86
C ASP A 94 -18.41 2.85 3.90
N LYS A 95 -17.97 1.87 4.70
CA LYS A 95 -16.57 1.44 4.77
C LYS A 95 -16.04 1.07 3.40
N GLN A 96 -15.03 1.81 2.97
CA GLN A 96 -14.40 1.60 1.67
C GLN A 96 -13.26 0.57 1.82
N LYS A 97 -13.46 -0.66 1.31
CA LYS A 97 -12.42 -1.71 1.29
C LYS A 97 -11.43 -1.50 0.13
N LEU A 98 -10.69 -0.40 0.19
CA LEU A 98 -9.81 0.02 -0.91
C LEU A 98 -8.44 -0.67 -0.86
N VAL A 99 -7.90 -0.99 -2.04
CA VAL A 99 -6.53 -1.52 -2.18
C VAL A 99 -5.48 -0.50 -1.69
N SER A 100 -5.83 0.78 -1.63
CA SER A 100 -5.02 1.86 -1.06
C SER A 100 -4.56 1.64 0.38
N ASN A 101 -5.21 0.75 1.13
CA ASN A 101 -4.91 0.52 2.55
C ASN A 101 -3.83 -0.55 2.77
N GLU A 102 -3.35 -1.21 1.71
CA GLU A 102 -2.32 -2.25 1.79
C GLU A 102 -0.89 -1.71 2.05
N GLY A 103 -0.71 -0.39 2.18
CA GLY A 103 0.60 0.22 2.46
C GLY A 103 1.08 0.07 3.90
N ARG A 104 0.25 -0.44 4.82
CA ARG A 104 0.66 -0.62 6.22
C ARG A 104 1.74 -1.69 6.37
N VAL A 105 2.67 -1.42 7.28
CA VAL A 105 3.70 -2.38 7.67
C VAL A 105 3.65 -2.57 9.17
N ASP A 106 3.38 -3.80 9.62
CA ASP A 106 3.51 -4.14 11.03
C ASP A 106 4.94 -4.65 11.30
N PHE A 107 5.73 -3.85 12.03
CA PHE A 107 7.08 -4.24 12.45
C PHE A 107 7.07 -5.15 13.70
N ARG A 108 5.93 -5.28 14.42
CA ARG A 108 5.82 -5.98 15.72
C ARG A 108 5.93 -7.49 15.65
N ARG A 109 5.25 -8.10 14.67
CA ARG A 109 4.91 -9.54 14.69
C ARG A 109 5.19 -10.24 13.38
N SER A 110 6.18 -9.76 12.63
CA SER A 110 6.48 -10.36 11.34
C SER A 110 7.31 -11.63 11.49
N GLN A 111 6.84 -12.72 10.88
CA GLN A 111 7.61 -13.95 10.72
C GLN A 111 8.77 -13.79 9.72
N SER A 112 8.78 -12.72 8.92
CA SER A 112 9.83 -12.45 7.94
C SER A 112 11.10 -11.95 8.64
N ALA A 113 12.23 -12.59 8.35
CA ALA A 113 13.53 -12.16 8.85
C ALA A 113 13.91 -10.75 8.36
N ILE A 114 13.51 -10.39 7.14
CA ILE A 114 13.68 -9.04 6.57
C ILE A 114 12.93 -7.99 7.40
N THR A 115 11.64 -8.24 7.68
CA THR A 115 10.84 -7.29 8.46
C THR A 115 11.37 -7.14 9.89
N ARG A 116 11.86 -8.23 10.49
CA ARG A 116 12.49 -8.18 11.83
C ARG A 116 13.77 -7.34 11.82
N GLN A 117 14.66 -7.53 10.83
CA GLN A 117 15.85 -6.70 10.68
C GLN A 117 15.49 -5.22 10.54
N ILE A 118 14.49 -4.92 9.71
CA ILE A 118 14.03 -3.53 9.53
C ILE A 118 13.38 -3.00 10.80
N GLY A 119 12.65 -3.82 11.56
CA GLY A 119 12.13 -3.49 12.88
C GLY A 119 13.24 -3.09 13.85
N VAL A 120 14.38 -3.79 13.85
CA VAL A 120 15.56 -3.43 14.65
C VAL A 120 16.11 -2.05 14.23
N ILE A 121 16.25 -1.80 12.92
CA ILE A 121 16.68 -0.49 12.40
C ILE A 121 15.73 0.62 12.85
N VAL A 122 14.42 0.34 12.85
CA VAL A 122 13.39 1.27 13.34
C VAL A 122 13.54 1.54 14.83
N SER A 123 13.72 0.50 15.66
CA SER A 123 13.94 0.66 17.10
C SER A 123 15.20 1.49 17.39
N ILE A 124 16.30 1.26 16.66
CA ILE A 124 17.53 2.07 16.79
C ILE A 124 17.23 3.54 16.49
N GLY A 125 16.51 3.82 15.40
CA GLY A 125 16.15 5.17 14.99
C GLY A 125 15.33 5.91 16.05
N ILE A 126 14.36 5.23 16.67
CA ILE A 126 13.51 5.79 17.73
C ILE A 126 14.31 6.03 19.03
N GLU A 127 15.05 5.04 19.52
CA GLU A 127 15.82 5.16 20.75
C GLU A 127 16.87 6.27 20.73
N ASN A 128 17.40 6.58 19.54
CA ASN A 128 18.47 7.55 19.35
C ASN A 128 17.96 8.88 18.79
N ASN A 129 16.64 9.12 18.82
CA ASN A 129 16.01 10.37 18.39
C ASN A 129 16.35 10.78 16.95
N ILE A 130 16.57 9.81 16.05
CA ILE A 130 16.81 10.06 14.62
C ILE A 130 15.48 10.37 13.92
N PHE A 131 14.42 9.70 14.38
CA PHE A 131 13.02 10.01 14.14
C PHE A 131 12.22 9.47 15.33
N SER A 132 10.96 9.89 15.43
CA SER A 132 10.05 9.55 16.52
C SER A 132 8.80 8.85 16.00
N GLN A 133 8.02 8.26 16.91
CA GLN A 133 6.68 7.79 16.55
C GLN A 133 5.73 8.93 16.15
N GLY A 134 6.01 10.17 16.60
CA GLY A 134 5.37 11.38 16.11
C GLY A 134 5.62 11.61 14.62
N ASP A 135 6.87 11.53 14.17
CA ASP A 135 7.23 11.67 12.75
C ASP A 135 6.53 10.64 11.88
N MET A 136 6.41 9.40 12.37
CA MET A 136 5.70 8.34 11.69
C MET A 136 4.18 8.59 11.61
N ARG A 137 3.57 9.19 12.65
CA ARG A 137 2.18 9.70 12.60
C ARG A 137 2.06 10.82 11.57
N ASP A 138 3.01 11.74 11.54
CA ASP A 138 2.96 12.89 10.64
C ASP A 138 3.14 12.49 9.17
N MET A 139 3.98 11.49 8.87
CA MET A 139 4.06 10.91 7.53
C MET A 139 2.73 10.25 7.11
N ARG A 140 2.05 9.57 8.05
CA ARG A 140 0.71 9.02 7.78
C ARG A 140 -0.27 10.15 7.50
N GLN A 141 -0.28 11.21 8.32
CA GLN A 141 -1.14 12.38 8.11
C GLN A 141 -0.89 13.02 6.74
N TRP A 142 0.37 13.25 6.38
CA TRP A 142 0.77 13.77 5.08
C TRP A 142 0.18 12.92 3.93
N PHE A 143 0.28 11.59 4.02
CA PHE A 143 -0.30 10.71 3.01
C PHE A 143 -1.84 10.74 2.99
N LEU A 144 -2.49 10.85 4.15
CA LEU A 144 -3.94 11.00 4.23
C LEU A 144 -4.43 12.30 3.61
N ASP A 145 -3.70 13.41 3.81
CA ASP A 145 -4.09 14.70 3.23
C ASP A 145 -3.93 14.70 1.71
N LEU A 146 -2.90 14.04 1.19
CA LEU A 146 -2.80 13.75 -0.25
C LEU A 146 -4.02 12.97 -0.75
N ARG A 147 -4.42 11.92 -0.04
CA ARG A 147 -5.63 11.14 -0.38
C ARG A 147 -6.89 11.99 -0.39
N LYS A 148 -7.07 12.91 0.57
CA LYS A 148 -8.23 13.80 0.66
C LYS A 148 -8.25 14.84 -0.46
N SER A 149 -7.07 15.30 -0.89
CA SER A 149 -6.95 16.34 -1.93
C SER A 149 -7.27 15.84 -3.34
N GLY A 150 -7.06 14.55 -3.61
CA GLY A 150 -7.32 13.97 -4.91
C GLY A 150 -8.69 13.31 -4.99
N GLN A 151 -9.48 13.73 -5.98
CA GLN A 151 -10.78 13.16 -6.29
C GLN A 151 -10.82 12.77 -7.76
N GLU A 152 -10.28 11.60 -8.08
CA GLU A 152 -10.41 10.99 -9.41
C GLU A 152 -11.26 9.73 -9.32
N LEU A 153 -12.27 9.66 -10.17
CA LEU A 153 -13.05 8.46 -10.42
C LEU A 153 -12.31 7.59 -11.42
N PHE A 154 -12.23 6.28 -11.17
CA PHE A 154 -11.55 5.33 -12.05
C PHE A 154 -12.57 4.50 -12.82
N ASP A 155 -12.99 4.94 -13.99
CA ASP A 155 -13.88 4.16 -14.85
C ASP A 155 -13.10 3.60 -16.05
N ILE A 156 -12.62 2.37 -15.92
CA ILE A 156 -11.86 1.69 -16.97
C ILE A 156 -12.06 0.18 -16.90
N SER A 157 -12.17 -0.49 -18.05
CA SER A 157 -12.30 -1.95 -18.10
C SER A 157 -10.97 -2.64 -17.73
N PRO A 158 -11.00 -3.72 -16.92
CA PRO A 158 -9.83 -4.57 -16.69
C PRO A 158 -9.22 -5.13 -17.98
N HIS A 159 -10.01 -5.31 -19.04
CA HIS A 159 -9.53 -5.77 -20.34
C HIS A 159 -8.49 -4.81 -20.94
N ILE A 160 -8.64 -3.49 -20.77
CA ILE A 160 -7.69 -2.50 -21.28
C ILE A 160 -6.29 -2.72 -20.68
N VAL A 161 -6.19 -3.11 -19.41
CA VAL A 161 -4.90 -3.46 -18.77
C VAL A 161 -4.28 -4.70 -19.44
N ASN A 162 -5.09 -5.70 -19.79
CA ASN A 162 -4.60 -6.90 -20.47
C ASN A 162 -4.22 -6.64 -21.94
N LEU A 163 -4.90 -5.71 -22.62
CA LEU A 163 -4.50 -5.23 -23.95
C LEU A 163 -3.14 -4.53 -23.89
N ALA A 164 -2.98 -3.60 -22.94
CA ALA A 164 -1.72 -2.91 -22.71
C ALA A 164 -0.58 -3.89 -22.41
N ARG A 165 -0.84 -4.91 -21.57
CA ARG A 165 0.10 -6.00 -21.32
C ARG A 165 0.46 -6.77 -22.57
N SER A 166 -0.53 -7.20 -23.36
CA SER A 166 -0.32 -8.04 -24.53
C SER A 166 0.37 -7.30 -25.67
N SER A 167 0.25 -5.96 -25.69
CA SER A 167 1.06 -5.12 -26.58
C SER A 167 2.57 -5.18 -26.28
N TYR A 168 2.96 -5.56 -25.04
CA TYR A 168 4.34 -5.63 -24.59
C TYR A 168 4.86 -7.08 -24.47
N VAL A 169 4.07 -7.96 -23.85
CA VAL A 169 4.41 -9.38 -23.63
C VAL A 169 3.56 -10.25 -24.54
N ARG A 170 4.06 -10.53 -25.74
CA ARG A 170 3.40 -11.33 -26.77
C ARG A 170 4.29 -12.40 -27.36
N SER A 171 3.65 -13.38 -27.98
CA SER A 171 4.33 -14.43 -28.73
C SER A 171 5.16 -13.84 -29.88
N LYS A 172 6.35 -14.40 -30.15
CA LYS A 172 7.21 -13.95 -31.27
C LYS A 172 6.47 -13.97 -32.61
N ARG A 173 5.58 -14.95 -32.82
CA ARG A 173 4.76 -15.08 -34.03
C ARG A 173 3.84 -13.87 -34.27
N ASN A 174 3.40 -13.23 -33.18
CA ASN A 174 2.42 -12.15 -33.18
C ASN A 174 3.06 -10.78 -32.98
N PHE A 175 4.37 -10.63 -33.24
CA PHE A 175 5.07 -9.37 -32.96
C PHE A 175 4.61 -8.22 -33.88
N GLU A 176 4.60 -8.46 -35.20
CA GLU A 176 4.22 -7.47 -36.21
C GLU A 176 2.71 -7.45 -36.50
N LYS A 177 2.10 -8.63 -36.58
CA LYS A 177 0.66 -8.82 -36.81
C LYS A 177 0.18 -10.06 -36.08
N PHE A 178 -1.09 -10.09 -35.71
CA PHE A 178 -1.70 -11.30 -35.18
C PHE A 178 -1.95 -12.32 -36.31
N VAL A 179 -1.46 -13.55 -36.13
CA VAL A 179 -1.70 -14.67 -37.05
C VAL A 179 -2.20 -15.88 -36.25
N PRO A 180 -3.49 -16.24 -36.38
CA PRO A 180 -3.99 -17.47 -35.77
C PRO A 180 -3.24 -18.69 -36.33
N ASP A 181 -2.83 -19.60 -35.44
CA ASP A 181 -2.11 -20.83 -35.81
C ASP A 181 -2.73 -22.00 -35.06
N VAL A 182 -3.63 -22.72 -35.73
CA VAL A 182 -4.41 -23.81 -35.16
C VAL A 182 -3.56 -24.89 -34.47
N SER A 183 -2.29 -25.04 -34.86
CA SER A 183 -1.38 -26.01 -34.25
C SER A 183 -1.04 -25.68 -32.79
N GLU A 184 -1.14 -24.41 -32.39
CA GLU A 184 -0.87 -23.96 -31.03
C GLU A 184 -1.88 -24.51 -30.02
N ALA A 185 -3.13 -24.75 -30.43
CA ALA A 185 -4.18 -25.28 -29.54
C ALA A 185 -3.86 -26.66 -28.97
N SER A 186 -2.96 -27.42 -29.62
CA SER A 186 -2.52 -28.74 -29.15
C SER A 186 -1.29 -28.69 -28.24
N LYS A 187 -0.69 -27.51 -28.02
CA LYS A 187 0.51 -27.37 -27.19
C LYS A 187 0.16 -27.27 -25.72
N GLU A 188 1.01 -27.86 -24.88
CA GLU A 188 0.91 -27.72 -23.43
C GLU A 188 1.04 -26.25 -23.02
N GLY A 189 0.11 -25.76 -22.20
CA GLY A 189 0.08 -24.37 -21.76
C GLY A 189 -0.54 -23.39 -22.77
N PHE A 190 -1.23 -23.86 -23.82
CA PHE A 190 -2.09 -23.02 -24.63
C PHE A 190 -3.16 -22.34 -23.77
N ASP A 191 -3.32 -21.03 -23.96
CA ASP A 191 -4.26 -20.19 -23.22
C ASP A 191 -5.05 -19.36 -24.23
N ILE A 192 -6.33 -19.69 -24.39
CA ILE A 192 -7.23 -19.01 -25.33
C ILE A 192 -7.41 -17.53 -24.96
N ASP A 193 -7.41 -17.18 -23.68
CA ASP A 193 -7.60 -15.79 -23.25
C ASP A 193 -6.38 -14.96 -23.64
N ARG A 194 -5.18 -15.54 -23.53
CA ARG A 194 -3.96 -14.92 -24.03
C ARG A 194 -4.02 -14.68 -25.54
N GLU A 195 -4.50 -15.65 -26.32
CA GLU A 195 -4.67 -15.49 -27.76
C GLU A 195 -5.63 -14.35 -28.13
N VAL A 196 -6.74 -14.25 -27.40
CA VAL A 196 -7.71 -13.17 -27.56
C VAL A 196 -7.05 -11.82 -27.30
N TYR A 197 -6.33 -11.66 -26.19
CA TYR A 197 -5.66 -10.38 -25.91
C TYR A 197 -4.53 -10.06 -26.88
N GLU A 198 -3.77 -11.05 -27.37
CA GLU A 198 -2.78 -10.82 -28.42
C GLU A 198 -3.47 -10.30 -29.69
N SER A 199 -4.58 -10.91 -30.12
CA SER A 199 -5.38 -10.43 -31.27
C SER A 199 -5.92 -9.02 -31.07
N LEU A 200 -6.63 -8.78 -29.97
CA LEU A 200 -7.23 -7.49 -29.67
C LEU A 200 -6.19 -6.39 -29.50
N SER A 201 -4.99 -6.68 -28.96
CA SER A 201 -3.93 -5.68 -28.82
C SER A 201 -3.40 -5.13 -30.16
N HIS A 202 -3.60 -5.89 -31.25
CA HIS A 202 -3.32 -5.41 -32.63
C HIS A 202 -4.46 -4.56 -33.18
N GLN A 203 -5.71 -4.84 -32.80
CA GLN A 203 -6.88 -4.04 -33.20
C GLN A 203 -6.95 -2.71 -32.43
N TYR A 204 -6.47 -2.69 -31.19
CA TYR A 204 -6.45 -1.53 -30.30
C TYR A 204 -5.00 -1.12 -29.93
N PRO A 205 -4.18 -0.68 -30.90
CA PRO A 205 -2.75 -0.44 -30.69
C PRO A 205 -2.45 0.79 -29.82
N HIS A 206 -3.42 1.66 -29.57
CA HIS A 206 -3.24 2.90 -28.80
C HIS A 206 -2.96 2.68 -27.30
N TYR A 207 -3.25 1.49 -26.75
CA TYR A 207 -2.93 1.13 -25.37
C TYR A 207 -1.47 0.69 -25.17
N LYS A 208 -0.59 0.91 -26.16
CA LYS A 208 0.85 0.62 -26.09
C LYS A 208 1.58 1.57 -25.13
N LEU A 209 1.67 1.18 -23.87
CA LEU A 209 2.35 1.97 -22.83
C LEU A 209 3.84 2.20 -23.08
N ILE A 210 4.49 1.38 -23.92
CA ILE A 210 5.88 1.58 -24.34
C ILE A 210 6.09 2.93 -25.03
N GLU A 211 5.07 3.53 -25.65
CA GLU A 211 5.20 4.83 -26.32
C GLU A 211 5.37 5.98 -25.32
N TYR A 212 4.99 5.77 -24.05
CA TYR A 212 4.95 6.78 -23.00
C TYR A 212 6.04 6.61 -21.93
N TYR A 213 6.99 5.68 -22.10
CA TYR A 213 8.00 5.36 -21.07
C TYR A 213 8.87 6.55 -20.65
N LYS A 214 9.02 7.55 -21.52
CA LYS A 214 9.79 8.78 -21.23
C LYS A 214 9.06 9.70 -20.25
N GLU A 215 7.73 9.66 -20.21
CA GLU A 215 6.93 10.40 -19.23
C GLU A 215 7.06 9.76 -17.85
N ASN A 216 6.97 8.42 -17.82
CA ASN A 216 7.08 7.66 -16.59
C ASN A 216 7.66 6.26 -16.89
N PRO A 217 8.89 5.94 -16.44
CA PRO A 217 9.54 4.68 -16.75
C PRO A 217 8.81 3.46 -16.14
N PHE A 218 7.96 3.67 -15.13
CA PHE A 218 7.22 2.62 -14.47
C PHE A 218 6.10 2.02 -15.34
N TYR A 219 5.74 2.66 -16.45
CA TYR A 219 4.82 2.09 -17.44
C TYR A 219 5.34 0.77 -18.03
N LEU A 220 6.66 0.59 -18.10
CA LEU A 220 7.27 -0.67 -18.55
C LEU A 220 7.02 -1.84 -17.58
N GLU A 221 6.63 -1.56 -16.33
CA GLU A 221 6.31 -2.61 -15.36
C GLU A 221 4.99 -3.32 -15.68
N ILE A 222 4.22 -2.86 -16.67
CA ILE A 222 3.09 -3.62 -17.26
C ILE A 222 3.50 -5.02 -17.74
N ALA A 223 4.79 -5.22 -18.03
CA ALA A 223 5.38 -6.50 -18.36
C ALA A 223 5.33 -7.51 -17.19
N GLN A 224 5.18 -7.06 -15.95
CA GLN A 224 5.15 -7.91 -14.76
C GLN A 224 3.73 -8.40 -14.44
N LYS A 225 3.54 -9.73 -14.37
CA LYS A 225 2.23 -10.34 -14.02
C LYS A 225 1.66 -9.83 -12.69
N ALA A 226 2.52 -9.60 -11.70
CA ALA A 226 2.10 -9.12 -10.38
C ALA A 226 1.50 -7.71 -10.43
N VAL A 227 2.07 -6.81 -11.25
CA VAL A 227 1.57 -5.44 -11.45
C VAL A 227 0.21 -5.47 -12.14
N VAL A 228 0.07 -6.29 -13.19
CA VAL A 228 -1.20 -6.46 -13.93
C VAL A 228 -2.31 -6.99 -13.03
N LYS A 229 -2.03 -8.07 -12.28
CA LYS A 229 -2.97 -8.64 -11.31
C LYS A 229 -3.42 -7.59 -10.29
N LYS A 230 -2.51 -6.72 -9.89
CA LYS A 230 -2.81 -5.65 -8.93
C LYS A 230 -3.64 -4.54 -9.55
N ALA A 231 -3.32 -4.12 -10.76
CA ALA A 231 -4.09 -3.12 -11.49
C ALA A 231 -5.54 -3.58 -11.71
N ILE A 232 -5.73 -4.83 -12.15
CA ILE A 232 -7.07 -5.42 -12.30
C ILE A 232 -7.82 -5.46 -10.97
N LYS A 233 -7.16 -5.88 -9.87
CA LYS A 233 -7.78 -5.88 -8.53
C LYS A 233 -8.20 -4.47 -8.10
N ILE A 234 -7.37 -3.46 -8.36
CA ILE A 234 -7.70 -2.05 -8.08
C ILE A 234 -8.93 -1.65 -8.88
N ILE A 235 -8.98 -1.91 -10.19
CA ILE A 235 -10.13 -1.55 -11.03
C ILE A 235 -11.42 -2.21 -10.50
N ILE A 236 -11.38 -3.51 -10.22
CA ILE A 236 -12.58 -4.25 -9.76
C ILE A 236 -13.08 -3.74 -8.40
N ASN A 237 -12.17 -3.42 -7.49
CA ASN A 237 -12.53 -3.07 -6.11
C ASN A 237 -12.74 -1.56 -5.88
N ASP A 238 -12.02 -0.73 -6.63
CA ASP A 238 -11.85 0.70 -6.33
C ASP A 238 -12.45 1.61 -7.45
N SER A 239 -12.95 1.06 -8.58
CA SER A 239 -13.43 1.86 -9.75
C SER A 239 -14.50 2.91 -9.42
N ASN A 240 -15.43 2.58 -8.52
CA ASN A 240 -16.53 3.46 -8.14
C ASN A 240 -16.19 4.41 -6.98
N PHE A 241 -14.92 4.47 -6.57
CA PHE A 241 -14.49 5.30 -5.45
C PHE A 241 -13.52 6.37 -5.91
N LEU A 242 -13.60 7.53 -5.26
CA LEU A 242 -12.61 8.59 -5.42
C LEU A 242 -11.28 8.09 -4.86
N SER A 243 -10.24 8.08 -5.70
CA SER A 243 -8.85 7.97 -5.26
C SER A 243 -8.09 9.23 -5.66
N PHE A 244 -6.90 9.39 -5.10
CA PHE A 244 -6.00 10.47 -5.48
C PHE A 244 -5.06 10.02 -6.60
N ASP A 245 -4.65 10.98 -7.41
CA ASP A 245 -3.62 10.77 -8.42
C ASP A 245 -2.27 10.48 -7.74
N ARG A 246 -1.76 9.27 -7.94
CA ARG A 246 -0.46 8.84 -7.40
C ARG A 246 0.71 9.25 -8.30
N SER A 247 0.47 9.74 -9.51
CA SER A 247 1.53 10.22 -10.39
C SER A 247 2.36 11.35 -9.75
N VAL A 248 1.72 12.16 -8.89
CA VAL A 248 2.35 13.23 -8.08
C VAL A 248 3.43 12.73 -7.12
N LEU A 249 3.49 11.42 -6.88
CA LEU A 249 4.47 10.78 -6.00
C LEU A 249 5.71 10.28 -6.76
N LEU A 250 5.85 10.52 -8.07
CA LEU A 250 6.94 9.98 -8.88
C LEU A 250 8.33 10.27 -8.30
N ASP A 251 8.63 11.54 -8.04
CA ASP A 251 9.95 11.94 -7.53
C ASP A 251 10.24 11.30 -6.17
N LYS A 252 9.25 11.32 -5.28
CA LYS A 252 9.33 10.73 -3.93
C LYS A 252 9.51 9.21 -3.98
N TYR A 253 8.86 8.54 -4.93
CA TYR A 253 9.00 7.11 -5.15
C TYR A 253 10.39 6.77 -5.68
N GLN A 254 10.92 7.54 -6.63
CA GLN A 254 12.27 7.36 -7.15
C GLN A 254 13.33 7.55 -6.07
N LEU A 255 13.22 8.60 -5.24
CA LEU A 255 14.10 8.82 -4.10
C LEU A 255 14.04 7.65 -3.11
N THR A 256 12.84 7.14 -2.84
CA THR A 256 12.65 6.02 -1.92
C THR A 256 13.27 4.73 -2.47
N ARG A 257 13.16 4.46 -3.78
CA ARG A 257 13.85 3.35 -4.44
C ARG A 257 15.37 3.51 -4.33
N LYS A 258 15.91 4.70 -4.61
CA LYS A 258 17.36 4.97 -4.51
C LYS A 258 17.88 4.74 -3.08
N LEU A 259 17.19 5.27 -2.07
CA LEU A 259 17.58 5.05 -0.68
C LEU A 259 17.45 3.58 -0.26
N SER A 260 16.38 2.89 -0.66
CA SER A 260 16.19 1.46 -0.38
C SER A 260 17.32 0.60 -0.95
N ASP A 261 17.74 0.88 -2.19
CA ASP A 261 18.87 0.21 -2.82
C ASP A 261 20.18 0.48 -2.08
N LYS A 262 20.44 1.75 -1.70
CA LYS A 262 21.62 2.14 -0.93
C LYS A 262 21.66 1.48 0.46
N ILE A 263 20.53 1.39 1.16
CA ILE A 263 20.39 0.66 2.44
C ILE A 263 20.76 -0.81 2.25
N VAL A 264 20.19 -1.49 1.25
CA VAL A 264 20.47 -2.91 0.99
C VAL A 264 21.93 -3.16 0.66
N GLN A 265 22.56 -2.29 -0.14
CA GLN A 265 23.98 -2.42 -0.50
C GLN A 265 24.93 -2.28 0.70
N ASN A 266 24.51 -1.62 1.77
CA ASN A 266 25.34 -1.33 2.95
C ASN A 266 24.94 -2.14 4.19
N ASP A 267 23.84 -2.89 4.15
CA ASP A 267 23.45 -3.83 5.20
C ASP A 267 23.77 -5.27 4.76
N GLY A 268 24.72 -5.90 5.45
CA GLY A 268 25.20 -7.25 5.13
C GLY A 268 24.12 -8.33 5.21
N PHE A 269 23.11 -8.16 6.07
CA PHE A 269 22.00 -9.09 6.16
C PHE A 269 21.00 -8.88 5.01
N LEU A 270 20.61 -7.63 4.74
CA LEU A 270 19.65 -7.31 3.69
C LEU A 270 20.21 -7.63 2.30
N SER A 271 21.46 -7.30 2.02
CA SER A 271 22.14 -7.65 0.74
C SER A 271 22.14 -9.15 0.46
N GLN A 272 22.29 -9.99 1.49
CA GLN A 272 22.29 -11.45 1.34
C GLN A 272 20.88 -12.04 1.18
N ASN A 273 19.84 -11.35 1.68
CA ASN A 273 18.49 -11.88 1.78
C ASN A 273 17.47 -11.20 0.84
N LEU A 274 17.85 -10.11 0.16
CA LEU A 274 17.02 -9.42 -0.83
C LEU A 274 17.73 -9.40 -2.18
N SER A 275 17.07 -9.98 -3.19
CA SER A 275 17.51 -9.82 -4.59
C SER A 275 17.20 -8.40 -5.09
N PRO A 276 17.92 -7.89 -6.11
CA PRO A 276 17.67 -6.55 -6.66
C PRO A 276 16.21 -6.30 -7.07
N SER A 277 15.50 -7.33 -7.57
CA SER A 277 14.10 -7.22 -7.95
C SER A 277 13.12 -7.26 -6.76
N ALA A 278 13.56 -7.75 -5.60
CA ALA A 278 12.77 -7.84 -4.37
C ALA A 278 12.88 -6.57 -3.50
N ILE A 279 13.95 -5.78 -3.63
CA ILE A 279 14.18 -4.53 -2.87
C ILE A 279 12.93 -3.65 -2.89
N PHE A 280 12.46 -3.31 -4.10
CA PHE A 280 11.35 -2.38 -4.28
C PHE A 280 9.96 -2.99 -4.01
N LYS A 281 9.91 -4.31 -3.80
CA LYS A 281 8.70 -5.05 -3.41
C LYS A 281 8.64 -5.27 -1.90
N SER A 282 9.72 -5.00 -1.18
CA SER A 282 9.77 -5.08 0.28
C SER A 282 9.03 -3.89 0.87
N ASN A 283 7.75 -4.08 1.20
CA ASN A 283 6.94 -3.06 1.88
C ASN A 283 7.63 -2.49 3.13
N PRO A 284 8.23 -3.30 4.03
CA PRO A 284 8.95 -2.77 5.19
C PRO A 284 10.12 -1.86 4.84
N LEU A 285 10.92 -2.23 3.83
CA LEU A 285 12.09 -1.44 3.44
C LEU A 285 11.68 -0.12 2.79
N MET A 286 10.66 -0.17 1.94
CA MET A 286 10.08 1.00 1.30
C MET A 286 9.45 1.94 2.35
N ALA A 287 8.80 1.41 3.38
CA ALA A 287 8.25 2.20 4.49
C ALA A 287 9.34 2.89 5.31
N LEU A 288 10.41 2.17 5.69
CA LEU A 288 11.56 2.76 6.40
C LEU A 288 12.23 3.85 5.55
N SER A 289 12.47 3.58 4.27
CA SER A 289 13.12 4.54 3.37
C SER A 289 12.27 5.80 3.17
N ALA A 290 10.94 5.63 3.02
CA ALA A 290 10.02 6.74 2.92
C ALA A 290 10.02 7.59 4.20
N LEU A 291 10.05 6.96 5.37
CA LEU A 291 10.12 7.65 6.66
C LEU A 291 11.40 8.48 6.80
N LEU A 292 12.56 7.87 6.51
CA LEU A 292 13.85 8.56 6.58
C LEU A 292 13.92 9.75 5.62
N LEU A 293 13.38 9.61 4.41
CA LEU A 293 13.26 10.73 3.47
C LEU A 293 12.28 11.78 3.99
N PHE A 294 11.12 11.39 4.49
CA PHE A 294 10.11 12.30 5.00
C PHE A 294 10.67 13.21 6.12
N VAL A 295 11.34 12.64 7.12
CA VAL A 295 11.99 13.40 8.21
C VAL A 295 13.24 14.17 7.78
N SER A 296 13.67 14.00 6.53
CA SER A 296 14.80 14.71 5.92
C SER A 296 14.32 15.64 4.81
N ASN A 297 13.05 16.04 4.82
CA ASN A 297 12.45 16.90 3.80
C ASN A 297 12.64 16.39 2.35
N TRP A 298 12.68 15.07 2.18
CA TRP A 298 12.96 14.37 0.92
C TRP A 298 14.37 14.61 0.35
N ASP A 299 15.32 15.07 1.16
CA ASP A 299 16.74 15.13 0.81
C ASP A 299 17.40 13.75 1.00
N ILE A 300 18.03 13.24 -0.06
CA ILE A 300 18.60 11.88 -0.06
C ILE A 300 19.91 11.79 0.72
N ASP A 301 20.70 12.86 0.74
CA ASP A 301 22.00 12.88 1.40
C ASP A 301 21.82 13.03 2.91
N GLU A 302 20.88 13.86 3.35
CA GLU A 302 20.47 13.97 4.75
C GLU A 302 19.85 12.65 5.25
N ALA A 303 18.94 12.04 4.47
CA ALA A 303 18.35 10.76 4.82
C ALA A 303 19.41 9.65 4.92
N TRP A 304 20.41 9.66 4.02
CA TRP A 304 21.53 8.74 4.08
C TRP A 304 22.41 8.97 5.32
N GLY A 305 22.69 10.22 5.67
CA GLY A 305 23.42 10.55 6.89
C GLY A 305 22.75 9.95 8.14
N LYS A 306 21.42 9.97 8.21
CA LYS A 306 20.64 9.30 9.26
C LYS A 306 20.84 7.79 9.26
N VAL A 307 20.86 7.14 8.09
CA VAL A 307 21.16 5.70 7.97
C VAL A 307 22.56 5.37 8.49
N GLU A 308 23.57 6.17 8.14
CA GLU A 308 24.95 5.95 8.59
C GLU A 308 25.09 6.05 10.11
N ILE A 309 24.32 6.94 10.75
CA ILE A 309 24.26 7.03 12.21
C ILE A 309 23.64 5.75 12.78
N ILE A 310 22.51 5.27 12.22
CA ILE A 310 21.86 4.03 12.65
C ILE A 310 22.83 2.84 12.59
N TYR A 311 23.56 2.67 11.49
CA TYR A 311 24.50 1.55 11.33
C TYR A 311 25.72 1.58 12.25
N LYS A 312 26.05 2.74 12.84
CA LYS A 312 27.12 2.83 13.85
C LYS A 312 26.67 2.34 15.23
N ILE A 313 25.36 2.27 15.48
CA ILE A 313 24.80 1.89 16.78
C ILE A 313 24.64 0.36 16.84
N ARG A 314 25.25 -0.26 17.86
CA ARG A 314 25.35 -1.73 17.99
C ARG A 314 24.41 -2.35 19.02
N THR A 315 23.76 -1.53 19.83
CA THR A 315 22.93 -2.00 20.96
C THR A 315 21.59 -1.27 20.98
N VAL A 316 20.51 -2.04 21.09
CA VAL A 316 19.13 -1.59 21.27
C VAL A 316 18.74 -1.96 22.70
N LYS A 317 18.19 -1.01 23.47
CA LYS A 317 17.80 -1.25 24.87
C LYS A 317 16.31 -1.60 25.00
N ASP A 318 15.49 -1.02 24.13
CA ASP A 318 14.06 -1.16 24.01
C ASP A 318 13.71 -1.78 22.65
N HIS A 319 13.73 -3.11 22.62
CA HIS A 319 13.33 -3.86 21.43
C HIS A 319 11.86 -3.63 21.04
N ASP A 320 11.05 -3.10 21.96
CA ASP A 320 9.64 -2.79 21.76
C ASP A 320 9.41 -1.34 21.28
N ALA A 321 10.45 -0.50 21.20
CA ALA A 321 10.33 0.86 20.65
C ALA A 321 9.81 0.86 19.21
N GLY A 322 10.13 -0.21 18.46
CA GLY A 322 9.67 -0.49 17.09
C GLY A 322 8.30 -1.16 17.01
N ASN A 323 7.54 -1.24 18.12
CA ASN A 323 6.21 -1.86 18.14
C ASN A 323 5.11 -0.99 17.52
N PHE A 324 5.37 -0.51 16.31
CA PHE A 324 4.59 0.50 15.63
C PHE A 324 4.24 0.07 14.20
N ILE A 325 3.10 0.55 13.68
CA ILE A 325 2.69 0.28 12.29
C ILE A 325 3.22 1.39 11.37
N GLY A 326 4.22 1.07 10.56
CA GLY A 326 4.72 1.95 9.50
C GLY A 326 3.77 2.07 8.30
N LEU A 327 4.08 3.01 7.41
CA LEU A 327 3.35 3.23 6.17
C LEU A 327 4.32 3.28 4.97
N ASN A 328 4.06 2.47 3.96
CA ASN A 328 4.60 2.61 2.61
C ASN A 328 3.59 3.40 1.75
N PRO A 329 3.82 4.69 1.47
CA PRO A 329 2.90 5.50 0.67
C PRO A 329 2.89 5.11 -0.83
N PHE A 330 3.84 4.27 -1.26
CA PHE A 330 4.02 3.85 -2.65
C PHE A 330 3.53 2.42 -2.91
N ALA A 331 2.74 1.85 -2.00
CA ALA A 331 2.18 0.52 -2.19
C ALA A 331 1.41 0.45 -3.51
N ASN A 332 1.81 -0.50 -4.36
CA ASN A 332 1.23 -0.72 -5.68
C ASN A 332 1.36 0.48 -6.65
N TYR A 333 2.34 1.37 -6.44
CA TYR A 333 2.54 2.58 -7.24
C TYR A 333 2.44 2.34 -8.75
N SER A 334 3.20 1.37 -9.28
CA SER A 334 3.23 1.07 -10.71
C SER A 334 1.85 0.71 -11.27
N ALA A 335 1.05 -0.05 -10.52
CA ALA A 335 -0.31 -0.41 -10.94
C ALA A 335 -1.20 0.84 -11.03
N TRP A 336 -1.12 1.73 -10.05
CA TRP A 336 -1.90 2.97 -10.02
C TRP A 336 -1.55 3.92 -11.18
N VAL A 337 -0.27 4.17 -11.43
CA VAL A 337 0.13 5.08 -12.53
C VAL A 337 -0.20 4.50 -13.90
N ILE A 338 -0.16 3.17 -14.04
CA ILE A 338 -0.58 2.47 -15.27
C ILE A 338 -2.08 2.66 -15.51
N ILE A 339 -2.92 2.40 -14.49
CA ILE A 339 -4.37 2.60 -14.60
C ILE A 339 -4.67 4.03 -15.03
N LYS A 340 -4.04 5.01 -14.36
CA LYS A 340 -4.22 6.43 -14.68
C LYS A 340 -3.86 6.74 -16.13
N LYS A 341 -2.73 6.24 -16.62
CA LYS A 341 -2.31 6.49 -18.00
C LYS A 341 -3.27 5.85 -19.01
N LEU A 342 -3.72 4.63 -18.77
CA LEU A 342 -4.67 3.95 -19.64
C LEU A 342 -6.03 4.65 -19.66
N MET A 343 -6.47 5.20 -18.52
CA MET A 343 -7.68 6.01 -18.43
C MET A 343 -7.55 7.29 -19.25
N VAL A 344 -6.43 8.02 -19.12
CA VAL A 344 -6.15 9.20 -19.95
C VAL A 344 -6.17 8.86 -21.45
N ILE A 345 -5.59 7.72 -21.86
CA ILE A 345 -5.62 7.26 -23.26
C ILE A 345 -7.07 7.00 -23.71
N LYS A 346 -7.84 6.24 -22.92
CA LYS A 346 -9.25 5.94 -23.19
C LYS A 346 -10.07 7.22 -23.36
N ASP A 347 -9.92 8.16 -22.42
CA ASP A 347 -10.66 9.42 -22.41
C ASP A 347 -10.28 10.31 -23.59
N THR A 348 -8.99 10.39 -23.94
CA THR A 348 -8.50 11.16 -25.10
C THR A 348 -9.05 10.63 -26.42
N LEU A 349 -9.34 9.33 -26.48
CA LEU A 349 -9.91 8.68 -27.66
C LEU A 349 -11.44 8.65 -27.66
N GLU A 350 -12.08 9.16 -26.61
CA GLU A 350 -13.52 9.04 -26.37
C GLU A 350 -14.01 7.58 -26.48
N ASP A 351 -13.16 6.64 -26.04
CA ASP A 351 -13.40 5.21 -26.18
C ASP A 351 -14.44 4.74 -25.15
N ASN A 352 -15.65 4.45 -25.66
CA ASN A 352 -16.80 3.96 -24.90
C ASN A 352 -17.18 2.52 -25.30
N LEU A 353 -16.22 1.74 -25.81
CA LEU A 353 -16.47 0.36 -26.24
C LEU A 353 -16.75 -0.57 -25.06
N ASP A 354 -17.64 -1.54 -25.29
CA ASP A 354 -17.90 -2.64 -24.37
C ASP A 354 -16.80 -3.71 -24.54
N TYR A 355 -15.76 -3.60 -23.70
CA TYR A 355 -14.62 -4.50 -23.75
C TYR A 355 -14.94 -5.93 -23.29
N ASP A 356 -15.98 -6.13 -22.48
CA ASP A 356 -16.44 -7.47 -22.12
C ASP A 356 -17.08 -8.15 -23.35
N TYR A 357 -17.91 -7.42 -24.09
CA TYR A 357 -18.47 -7.90 -25.36
C TYR A 357 -17.36 -8.22 -26.37
N LEU A 358 -16.43 -7.28 -26.62
CA LEU A 358 -15.35 -7.45 -27.58
C LEU A 358 -14.46 -8.66 -27.24
N PHE A 359 -14.15 -8.85 -25.95
CA PHE A 359 -13.39 -10.00 -25.50
C PHE A 359 -14.12 -11.31 -25.78
N ASN A 360 -15.40 -11.39 -25.43
CA ASN A 360 -16.21 -12.60 -25.61
C ASN A 360 -16.47 -12.92 -27.08
N GLU A 361 -16.69 -11.90 -27.91
CA GLU A 361 -16.84 -12.06 -29.36
C GLU A 361 -15.56 -12.63 -29.98
N GLU A 362 -14.42 -12.02 -29.69
CA GLU A 362 -13.12 -12.47 -30.23
C GLU A 362 -12.75 -13.86 -29.70
N LYS A 363 -13.05 -14.15 -28.43
CA LYS A 363 -12.90 -15.48 -27.84
C LYS A 363 -13.72 -16.52 -28.59
N SER A 364 -14.99 -16.22 -28.86
CA SER A 364 -15.88 -17.11 -29.62
C SER A 364 -15.33 -17.37 -31.04
N ARG A 365 -14.86 -16.31 -31.71
CA ARG A 365 -14.26 -16.40 -33.05
C ARG A 365 -13.01 -17.28 -33.05
N LEU A 366 -12.11 -17.07 -32.09
CA LEU A 366 -10.86 -17.83 -31.98
C LEU A 366 -11.12 -19.27 -31.56
N MET A 367 -11.99 -19.54 -30.58
CA MET A 367 -12.34 -20.92 -30.20
C MET A 367 -12.83 -21.74 -31.39
N LYS A 368 -13.68 -21.15 -32.25
CA LYS A 368 -14.15 -21.79 -33.48
C LYS A 368 -13.00 -22.07 -34.47
N LEU A 369 -12.08 -21.11 -34.63
CA LEU A 369 -10.93 -21.25 -35.52
C LEU A 369 -9.94 -22.33 -35.02
N TYR A 370 -9.70 -22.38 -33.71
CA TYR A 370 -8.82 -23.34 -33.04
C TYR A 370 -9.48 -24.72 -32.83
N GLY A 371 -10.77 -24.88 -33.16
CA GLY A 371 -11.50 -26.15 -32.97
C GLY A 371 -11.75 -26.51 -31.50
N LEU A 372 -11.79 -25.51 -30.62
CA LEU A 372 -12.00 -25.68 -29.18
C LEU A 372 -13.51 -25.70 -28.88
N LYS A 373 -13.93 -26.55 -27.93
CA LYS A 373 -15.32 -26.56 -27.45
C LYS A 373 -15.56 -25.39 -26.51
N GLY A 374 -16.66 -24.66 -26.76
CA GLY A 374 -17.19 -23.53 -25.97
C GLY A 374 -17.39 -23.84 -24.50
#